data_AF-A0A3D4AYS7-F1
#
_entry.id   AF-A0A3D4AYS7-F1
#
_cell.length_a   1.000
_cell.length_b   1.000
_cell.length_c   1.000
_cell.angle_alpha   90.00
_cell.angle_beta   90.00
_cell.angle_gamma   90.00
#
_symmetry.space_group_name_H-M   'P 1'
#
loop_
_entity.id
_entity.type
_entity.pdbx_description
1 polymer ?
#
loop_
_entity_poly.entity_id
_entity_poly.type
_entity_poly.pdbx_seq_one_letter_code
_entity_poly.pdbx_strand_id
1 'polypeptide(L)'
;MRYGLDFGTTNTTVAIERDNTSEVLPIGANRRPIIPSLIFFPEFGGELMIGQNAIDGYLNSGMNGRLMQSIKSFYRTRTLKVQLLVDNWGMPPWKN
;
A
#
# COMPACT_ATOMS: atom_id res chain seq x y z
N MET A 1 -8.36 -0.73 19.19
CA MET A 1 -7.58 -1.22 18.04
C MET A 1 -7.05 0.00 17.31
N ARG A 2 -5.73 0.12 17.16
CA ARG A 2 -5.10 1.20 16.39
C ARG A 2 -4.32 0.59 15.24
N TYR A 3 -4.17 1.32 14.15
CA TYR A 3 -3.34 0.92 13.03
C TYR A 3 -2.18 1.91 12.86
N GLY A 4 -0.98 1.38 12.65
CA GLY A 4 0.19 2.14 12.26
C GLY A 4 0.52 1.85 10.80
N LEU A 5 0.76 2.89 10.01
CA LEU A 5 1.23 2.78 8.63
C LEU A 5 2.57 3.48 8.52
N ASP A 6 3.64 2.71 8.26
CA ASP A 6 4.92 3.29 7.85
C ASP A 6 5.00 3.25 6.33
N PHE A 7 4.59 4.34 5.69
CA PHE A 7 4.72 4.52 4.25
C PHE A 7 6.10 5.11 3.93
N GLY A 8 7.10 4.26 3.75
CA GLY A 8 8.47 4.65 3.41
C GLY A 8 8.66 5.04 1.94
N THR A 9 9.82 5.58 1.58
CA THR A 9 10.16 5.91 0.19
C THR A 9 10.31 4.63 -0.67
N THR A 10 10.84 3.56 -0.07
CA THR A 10 11.14 2.28 -0.75
C THR A 10 10.17 1.17 -0.35
N ASN A 11 9.82 1.08 0.94
CA ASN A 11 8.99 0.00 1.47
C ASN A 11 7.89 0.55 2.37
N THR A 12 6.79 -0.18 2.45
CA THR A 12 5.64 0.12 3.29
C THR A 12 5.33 -1.06 4.22
N THR A 13 4.95 -0.74 5.45
CA THR A 13 4.58 -1.69 6.50
C THR A 13 3.31 -1.23 7.20
N VAL A 14 2.48 -2.17 7.65
CA VAL A 14 1.33 -1.90 8.51
C VAL A 14 1.49 -2.66 9.82
N ALA A 15 1.20 -2.00 10.93
CA ALA A 15 1.10 -2.61 12.25
C ALA A 15 -0.29 -2.39 12.84
N ILE A 16 -0.68 -3.26 13.75
CA ILE A 16 -1.90 -3.16 14.53
C ILE A 16 -1.54 -3.20 16.01
N GLU A 17 -2.22 -2.37 16.80
CA GLU A 17 -2.21 -2.44 18.26
C GLU A 17 -3.56 -2.97 18.78
N ARG A 18 -3.52 -4.06 19.56
CA ARG A 18 -4.65 -4.67 20.26
C ARG A 18 -4.21 -5.04 21.68
N ASP A 19 -5.05 -4.74 22.68
CA ASP A 19 -4.81 -5.10 24.08
C ASP A 19 -3.43 -4.65 24.61
N ASN A 20 -2.99 -3.46 24.21
CA ASN A 20 -1.66 -2.89 24.50
C ASN A 20 -0.46 -3.70 23.94
N THR A 21 -0.72 -4.60 22.99
CA THR A 21 0.31 -5.32 22.23
C THR A 21 0.28 -4.89 20.77
N SER A 22 1.46 -4.75 20.17
CA SER A 22 1.61 -4.32 18.77
C SER A 22 2.23 -5.43 17.94
N GLU A 23 1.64 -5.72 16.79
CA GLU A 23 2.16 -6.68 15.82
C GLU A 23 2.22 -6.07 14.41
N VAL A 24 3.22 -6.50 13.64
CA VAL A 24 3.35 -6.10 12.23
C VAL A 24 2.55 -7.08 11.37
N LEU A 25 1.69 -6.55 10.52
CA LEU A 25 0.81 -7.34 9.66
C LEU A 25 1.58 -7.87 8.44
N PRO A 26 1.36 -9.15 8.05
CA PRO A 26 1.99 -9.77 6.89
C PRO A 26 1.27 -9.35 5.59
N ILE A 27 1.39 -8.08 5.20
CA ILE A 27 0.67 -7.48 4.07
C ILE A 27 1.25 -7.84 2.68
N GLY A 28 2.44 -8.43 2.63
CA GLY A 28 3.12 -8.80 1.40
C GLY A 28 3.00 -10.28 1.05
N ALA A 29 3.37 -10.62 -0.19
CA ALA A 29 3.41 -12.01 -0.68
C ALA A 29 4.27 -12.90 0.24
N ASN A 30 3.86 -14.16 0.38
CA ASN A 30 4.51 -15.16 1.27
C ASN A 30 4.57 -14.70 2.73
N ARG A 31 3.52 -14.02 3.20
CA ARG A 31 3.39 -13.48 4.56
C ARG A 31 4.49 -12.49 4.94
N ARG A 32 5.08 -11.80 3.96
CA ARG A 32 6.10 -10.80 4.25
C ARG A 32 5.49 -9.58 4.93
N PRO A 33 6.13 -8.98 5.94
CA PRO A 33 5.60 -7.83 6.67
C PRO A 33 5.72 -6.51 5.90
N ILE A 34 6.35 -6.52 4.73
CA ILE A 34 6.67 -5.33 3.95
C ILE A 34 6.25 -5.51 2.49
N ILE A 35 5.88 -4.41 1.84
CA ILE A 35 5.70 -4.32 0.38
C ILE A 35 6.51 -3.15 -0.19
N PRO A 36 6.90 -3.18 -1.48
CA PRO A 36 7.46 -2.01 -2.14
C PRO A 36 6.52 -0.79 -2.09
N SER A 37 7.05 0.41 -1.90
CA SER A 37 6.29 1.67 -1.96
C SER A 37 6.07 2.13 -3.41
N LEU A 38 5.35 1.30 -4.16
CA LEU A 38 5.09 1.49 -5.58
C LEU A 38 3.59 1.51 -5.85
N ILE A 39 3.20 2.33 -6.83
CA ILE A 39 1.85 2.36 -7.39
C ILE A 39 1.99 2.27 -8.91
N PHE A 40 1.22 1.41 -9.56
CA PHE A 40 1.15 1.30 -11.01
C PHE A 40 -0.25 1.66 -11.50
N PHE A 41 -0.30 2.56 -12.49
CA PHE A 41 -1.50 2.97 -13.21
C PHE A 41 -1.43 2.40 -14.64
N PRO A 42 -2.25 1.40 -15.00
CA PRO A 42 -2.32 0.87 -16.36
C PRO A 42 -2.70 1.94 -17.38
N GLU A 43 -2.16 1.86 -18.59
CA GLU A 43 -2.41 2.86 -19.65
C GLU A 43 -3.86 2.84 -20.16
N PHE A 44 -4.44 1.66 -20.40
CA PHE A 44 -5.74 1.49 -21.07
C PHE A 44 -6.91 1.31 -20.10
N GLY A 45 -6.79 1.85 -18.88
CA GLY A 45 -7.76 1.64 -17.81
C GLY A 45 -7.57 0.28 -17.12
N GLY A 46 -8.06 0.19 -15.89
CA GLY A 46 -7.84 -0.95 -15.00
C GLY A 46 -7.69 -0.50 -13.56
N GLU A 47 -7.68 -1.45 -12.63
CA GLU A 47 -7.41 -1.15 -11.22
C GLU A 47 -5.95 -0.71 -11.04
N LEU A 48 -5.75 0.29 -10.18
CA LEU A 48 -4.40 0.64 -9.74
C LEU A 48 -3.82 -0.52 -8.94
N MET A 49 -2.54 -0.78 -9.10
CA MET A 49 -1.83 -1.84 -8.39
C MET A 49 -0.80 -1.23 -7.45
N ILE A 50 -0.57 -1.87 -6.30
CA ILE A 50 0.40 -1.43 -5.28
C ILE A 50 1.40 -2.54 -4.96
N GLY A 51 2.54 -2.18 -4.38
CA GLY A 51 3.49 -3.17 -3.88
C GLY A 51 4.06 -4.05 -4.97
N GLN A 52 4.11 -5.37 -4.72
CA GLN A 52 4.59 -6.34 -5.71
C GLN A 52 3.71 -6.38 -6.95
N ASN A 53 2.38 -6.28 -6.79
CA ASN A 53 1.44 -6.27 -7.92
C ASN A 53 1.69 -5.09 -8.86
N ALA A 54 2.19 -3.96 -8.36
CA ALA A 54 2.57 -2.83 -9.20
C ALA A 54 3.73 -3.17 -10.15
N ILE A 55 4.73 -3.89 -9.63
CA ILE A 55 5.89 -4.35 -10.41
C ILE A 55 5.42 -5.35 -11.46
N ASP A 56 4.66 -6.36 -11.03
CA ASP A 56 4.21 -7.44 -11.91
C ASP A 56 3.29 -6.90 -13.01
N GLY A 57 2.34 -6.02 -12.64
CA GLY A 57 1.46 -5.34 -13.60
C GLY A 57 2.22 -4.49 -14.61
N TYR A 58 3.22 -3.72 -14.16
CA TYR A 58 4.04 -2.92 -15.05
C TYR A 58 4.80 -3.80 -16.06
N LEU A 59 5.43 -4.88 -15.60
CA LEU A 59 6.14 -5.81 -16.49
C LEU A 59 5.19 -6.53 -17.46
N ASN A 60 4.06 -7.05 -16.95
CA ASN A 60 3.08 -7.79 -17.75
C ASN A 60 2.38 -6.91 -18.78
N SER A 61 2.23 -5.61 -18.52
CA SER A 61 1.71 -4.65 -19.49
C SER A 61 2.69 -4.31 -20.62
N GLY A 62 3.91 -4.87 -20.59
CA GLY A 62 4.97 -4.44 -21.51
C GLY A 62 5.45 -3.02 -21.21
N MET A 63 5.42 -2.62 -19.93
CA MET A 63 5.77 -1.28 -19.45
C MET A 63 4.83 -0.15 -19.92
N ASN A 64 3.61 -0.51 -20.35
CA ASN A 64 2.59 0.42 -20.82
C ASN A 64 1.74 0.93 -19.64
N GLY A 65 2.04 2.14 -19.18
CA GLY A 65 1.35 2.81 -18.07
C GLY A 65 2.31 3.69 -17.26
N ARG A 66 1.92 4.02 -16.02
CA ARG A 66 2.75 4.83 -15.12
C ARG A 66 3.08 4.06 -13.85
N LEU A 67 4.35 3.68 -13.71
CA LEU A 67 4.91 3.20 -12.44
C LEU A 67 5.40 4.40 -11.62
N MET A 68 4.77 4.63 -10.47
CA MET A 68 5.13 5.70 -9.54
C MET A 68 5.90 5.13 -8.35
N GLN A 69 7.00 5.79 -8.02
CA GLN A 69 7.87 5.49 -6.88
C GLN A 69 8.15 6.76 -6.07
N SER A 70 8.68 6.61 -4.86
CA SER A 70 9.16 7.72 -4.02
C SER A 70 8.10 8.78 -3.70
N ILE A 71 6.81 8.46 -3.71
CA ILE A 71 5.72 9.42 -3.46
C ILE A 71 5.86 10.11 -2.10
N LYS A 72 6.42 9.40 -1.09
CA LYS A 72 6.70 9.97 0.23
C LYS A 72 7.56 11.24 0.18
N SER A 73 8.50 11.36 -0.76
CA SER A 73 9.38 12.54 -0.84
C SER A 73 8.61 13.81 -1.20
N PHE A 74 7.48 13.68 -1.90
CA PHE A 74 6.65 14.79 -2.33
C PHE A 74 5.62 15.24 -1.29
N TYR A 75 5.49 14.55 -0.16
CA TYR A 75 4.57 14.92 0.93
C TYR A 75 4.88 16.30 1.56
N ARG A 76 6.10 16.81 1.38
CA ARG A 76 6.49 18.13 1.87
C ARG A 76 6.18 19.26 0.87
N THR A 77 5.68 18.92 -0.31
CA THR A 77 5.32 19.91 -1.35
C THR A 77 3.88 20.37 -1.18
N ARG A 78 3.59 21.62 -1.53
CA ARG A 78 2.22 22.17 -1.48
C ARG A 78 1.29 21.63 -2.58
N THR A 79 1.86 20.90 -3.54
CA THR A 79 1.15 20.44 -4.75
C THR A 79 0.43 19.11 -4.53
N LEU A 80 0.89 18.27 -3.60
CA LEU A 80 0.31 16.97 -3.34
C LEU A 80 -0.59 17.01 -2.09
N LYS A 81 -1.88 16.69 -2.25
CA LYS A 81 -2.78 16.43 -1.13
C LYS A 81 -2.91 14.92 -0.94
N VAL A 82 -2.66 14.46 0.28
CA VAL A 82 -2.81 13.05 0.67
C VAL A 82 -4.01 12.96 1.60
N GLN A 83 -4.90 12.03 1.32
CA GLN A 83 -6.03 11.70 2.18
C GLN A 83 -5.99 10.21 2.49
N LEU A 84 -6.13 9.85 3.77
CA LEU A 84 -6.38 8.48 4.15
C LEU A 84 -7.87 8.21 3.96
N LEU A 85 -8.19 7.36 2.98
CA LEU A 85 -9.54 6.84 2.78
C LEU A 85 -9.61 5.49 3.50
N VAL A 86 -10.49 5.40 4.49
CA VAL A 86 -10.80 4.14 5.18
C VAL A 86 -12.18 3.71 4.71
N ASP A 87 -12.20 2.84 3.72
CA ASP A 87 -13.46 2.27 3.24
C ASP A 87 -13.86 1.14 4.19
N ASN A 88 -15.08 1.21 4.72
CA ASN A 88 -15.63 0.24 5.65
C ASN A 88 -16.11 -0.99 4.86
N TRP A 89 -15.18 -1.70 4.22
CA TRP A 89 -15.42 -2.99 3.58
C TRP A 89 -15.86 -3.97 4.67
N GLY A 90 -17.17 -4.18 4.79
CA GLY A 90 -17.83 -4.89 5.89
C GLY A 90 -17.02 -6.09 6.37
N MET A 91 -16.29 -5.90 7.47
CA MET A 91 -15.54 -7.00 8.07
C MET A 91 -16.55 -7.99 8.64
N PRO A 92 -16.49 -9.29 8.26
CA PRO A 92 -17.25 -10.30 8.98
C PRO A 92 -16.85 -10.24 10.47
N PRO A 93 -17.79 -10.47 11.41
CA PRO A 93 -17.47 -10.44 12.82
C PRO A 93 -16.36 -11.46 13.08
N TRP A 94 -15.20 -10.98 13.53
CA TRP A 94 -14.09 -11.81 14.00
C TRP A 94 -14.63 -12.70 15.12
N LYS A 95 -14.77 -14.00 14.85
CA LYS A 95 -15.10 -14.95 15.91
C LYS A 95 -13.88 -15.05 16.83
N ASN A 96 -14.11 -14.68 18.09
CA ASN A 96 -13.19 -14.89 19.21
C ASN A 96 -12.77 -16.36 19.33
#